data_AF-A0A917KP70-F1
#
_entry.id   AF-A0A917KP70-F1
#
_cell.length_a   1.000
_cell.length_b   1.000
_cell.length_c   1.000
_cell.angle_alpha   90.00
_cell.angle_beta   90.00
_cell.angle_gamma   90.00
#
_symmetry.space_group_name_H-M   'P 1'
#
loop_
_entity.id
_entity.type
_entity.pdbx_description
1 polymer ?
#
loop_
_entity_poly.entity_id
_entity_poly.type
_entity_poly.pdbx_seq_one_letter_code
_entity_poly.pdbx_strand_id
1 'polypeptide(L)'
;MFVESCEIKTAEKEVFEQIIDLGRKFHSKLSGLKPEAVVLRIADIPTRASRAAGPRHRLMIEGALAYVCNEQKVQNVALCTGREVGIELGMSKADAQACGERLDAKHPEAASAGIVALPSES
;
A
#
# COMPACT_ATOMS: atom_id res chain seq x y z
N MET A 1 -9.65 -5.12 -16.28
CA MET A 1 -9.44 -4.46 -14.98
C MET A 1 -8.05 -3.82 -15.00
N PHE A 2 -7.90 -2.56 -14.58
CA PHE A 2 -6.64 -1.82 -14.66
C PHE A 2 -5.98 -1.81 -13.26
N VAL A 3 -4.73 -2.24 -13.18
CA VAL A 3 -3.93 -2.18 -11.95
C VAL A 3 -3.00 -0.98 -12.06
N GLU A 4 -3.20 0.02 -11.19
CA GLU A 4 -2.25 1.13 -11.02
C GLU A 4 -1.39 0.85 -9.79
N SER A 5 -0.08 0.99 -9.94
CA SER A 5 0.86 0.99 -8.83
C SER A 5 1.50 2.39 -8.71
N CYS A 6 1.69 2.90 -7.49
CA CYS A 6 2.31 4.21 -7.31
C CYS A 6 3.03 4.35 -5.97
N GLU A 7 4.01 5.26 -5.95
CA GLU A 7 4.69 5.70 -4.74
C GLU A 7 4.29 7.15 -4.42
N ILE A 8 3.93 7.43 -3.17
CA ILE A 8 3.57 8.77 -2.71
C ILE A 8 4.67 9.27 -1.78
N LYS A 9 5.27 10.41 -2.14
CA LYS A 9 6.37 11.03 -1.42
C LYS A 9 5.93 12.34 -0.79
N THR A 10 6.49 12.65 0.38
CA THR A 10 6.35 13.94 1.06
C THR A 10 7.71 14.59 1.23
N ALA A 11 7.76 15.92 1.08
CA ALA A 11 8.94 16.73 1.36
C ALA A 11 8.91 17.32 2.79
N GLU A 12 7.79 17.11 3.51
CA GLU A 12 7.60 17.61 4.86
C GLU A 12 8.58 16.93 5.82
N LYS A 13 9.04 17.69 6.82
CA LYS A 13 10.02 17.21 7.79
C LYS A 13 9.38 16.78 9.10
N GLU A 14 8.30 17.46 9.47
CA GLU A 14 7.56 17.19 10.69
C GLU A 14 6.51 16.10 10.45
N VAL A 15 6.40 15.18 11.40
CA VAL A 15 5.60 13.94 11.24
C VAL A 15 4.13 14.23 10.98
N PHE A 16 3.54 15.21 11.69
CA PHE A 16 2.14 15.57 11.49
C PHE A 16 1.90 16.18 10.11
N GLU A 17 2.82 17.03 9.63
CA GLU A 17 2.75 17.60 8.28
C GLU A 17 2.93 16.53 7.21
N GLN A 18 3.83 15.57 7.41
CA GLN A 18 3.99 14.40 6.55
C GLN A 18 2.68 13.62 6.41
N ILE A 19 2.00 13.35 7.53
CA ILE A 19 0.73 12.61 7.53
C ILE A 19 -0.34 13.36 6.73
N ILE A 20 -0.47 14.68 6.95
CA ILE A 20 -1.44 15.53 6.27
C ILE A 20 -1.15 15.59 4.76
N ASP A 21 0.10 15.83 4.37
CA ASP A 21 0.52 15.93 2.97
C ASP A 21 0.35 14.60 2.23
N LEU A 22 0.77 13.48 2.83
CA LEU A 22 0.57 12.14 2.26
C LEU A 22 -0.92 11.83 2.08
N GLY A 23 -1.76 12.14 3.09
CA GLY A 23 -3.20 11.96 3.01
C GLY A 23 -3.83 12.77 1.87
N ARG A 24 -3.48 14.05 1.73
CA ARG A 24 -3.97 14.93 0.65
C ARG A 24 -3.57 14.43 -0.74
N LYS A 25 -2.29 14.05 -0.92
CA LYS A 25 -1.79 13.51 -2.19
C LYS A 25 -2.49 12.21 -2.55
N PHE A 26 -2.67 11.33 -1.57
CA PHE A 26 -3.37 10.07 -1.79
C PHE A 26 -4.84 10.28 -2.13
N HIS A 27 -5.53 11.15 -1.40
CA HIS A 27 -6.92 11.53 -1.69
C HIS A 27 -7.08 12.05 -3.13
N SER A 28 -6.18 12.95 -3.56
CA SER A 28 -6.18 13.48 -4.93
C SER A 28 -6.01 12.37 -5.98
N LYS A 29 -5.08 11.44 -5.74
CA LYS A 29 -4.86 10.27 -6.61
C LYS A 29 -6.10 9.37 -6.68
N LEU A 30 -6.68 9.01 -5.54
CA LEU A 30 -7.90 8.19 -5.48
C LEU A 30 -9.09 8.87 -6.16
N SER A 31 -9.25 10.18 -5.99
CA SER A 31 -10.32 10.96 -6.64
C SER A 31 -10.23 10.91 -8.16
N GLY A 32 -9.00 10.88 -8.70
CA GLY A 32 -8.76 10.76 -10.15
C GLY A 32 -8.97 9.36 -10.70
N LEU A 33 -8.61 8.32 -9.93
CA LEU A 33 -8.68 6.93 -10.38
C LEU A 33 -10.02 6.25 -10.10
N LYS A 34 -10.69 6.61 -9.00
CA LYS A 34 -11.92 5.98 -8.49
C LYS A 34 -11.80 4.44 -8.40
N PRO A 35 -10.81 3.91 -7.68
CA PRO A 35 -10.58 2.47 -7.65
C PRO A 35 -11.67 1.74 -6.86
N GLU A 36 -12.01 0.53 -7.30
CA GLU A 36 -12.91 -0.39 -6.59
C GLU A 36 -12.22 -1.03 -5.37
N ALA A 37 -10.92 -1.27 -5.49
CA ALA A 37 -10.08 -1.87 -4.46
C ALA A 37 -8.75 -1.15 -4.32
N VAL A 38 -8.23 -1.10 -3.09
CA VAL A 38 -6.93 -0.53 -2.74
C VAL A 38 -6.20 -1.50 -1.82
N VAL A 39 -4.97 -1.86 -2.19
CA VAL A 39 -4.07 -2.61 -1.31
C VAL A 39 -2.91 -1.71 -0.91
N LEU A 40 -2.81 -1.42 0.39
CA LEU A 40 -1.69 -0.68 0.97
C LEU A 40 -0.61 -1.69 1.34
N ARG A 41 0.45 -1.74 0.52
CA ARG A 41 1.62 -2.56 0.77
C ARG A 41 2.46 -1.93 1.89
N ILE A 42 2.44 -2.53 3.08
CA ILE A 42 3.17 -2.01 4.24
C ILE A 42 4.53 -2.71 4.38
N ALA A 43 5.58 -1.97 4.77
CA ALA A 43 6.89 -2.58 4.98
C ALA A 43 6.82 -3.77 5.96
N ASP A 44 7.70 -4.75 5.87
CA ASP A 44 7.67 -5.84 6.85
C ASP A 44 8.04 -5.32 8.26
N ILE A 45 7.48 -5.92 9.29
CA ILE A 45 7.80 -5.56 10.68
C ILE A 45 9.27 -5.96 10.93
N PRO A 46 10.13 -5.06 11.43
CA PRO A 46 11.49 -5.41 11.77
C PRO A 46 11.49 -6.51 12.84
N THR A 47 12.35 -7.53 12.66
CA THR A 47 12.42 -8.72 13.51
C THR A 47 12.82 -8.44 14.97
N ARG A 48 13.29 -7.21 15.26
CA ARG A 48 13.69 -6.77 16.59
C ARG A 48 12.85 -5.57 17.02
N ALA A 49 12.24 -5.68 18.20
CA ALA A 49 11.56 -4.58 18.85
C ALA A 49 12.53 -3.40 19.04
N SER A 50 12.12 -2.21 18.58
CA SER A 50 12.90 -0.98 18.71
C SER A 50 12.03 0.08 19.38
N ARG A 51 12.63 0.86 20.29
CA ARG A 51 12.01 2.06 20.87
C ARG A 51 12.04 3.27 19.93
N ALA A 52 12.45 3.07 18.67
CA ALA A 52 12.47 4.13 17.68
C ALA A 52 11.06 4.68 17.43
N ALA A 53 10.97 5.94 17.03
CA ALA A 53 9.70 6.56 16.66
C ALA A 53 9.11 6.00 15.35
N GLY A 54 9.92 5.28 14.56
CA GLY A 54 9.56 4.72 13.26
C GLY A 54 8.27 3.89 13.22
N PRO A 55 8.08 2.86 14.08
CA PRO A 55 6.84 2.10 14.15
C PRO A 55 5.61 2.95 14.45
N ARG A 56 5.72 3.95 15.34
CA ARG A 56 4.61 4.86 15.66
C ARG A 56 4.26 5.75 14.46
N HIS A 57 5.25 6.33 13.80
CA HIS A 57 5.04 7.18 12.61
C HIS A 57 4.38 6.40 11.49
N ARG A 58 4.84 5.17 11.27
CA ARG A 58 4.26 4.26 10.28
C ARG A 58 2.78 3.99 10.55
N LEU A 59 2.41 3.64 11.78
CA LEU A 59 1.00 3.40 12.15
C LEU A 59 0.13 4.64 11.91
N MET A 60 0.64 5.84 12.19
CA MET A 60 -0.10 7.08 11.93
C MET A 60 -0.30 7.33 10.44
N ILE A 61 0.72 7.06 9.61
CA ILE A 61 0.60 7.15 8.14
C ILE A 61 -0.40 6.12 7.62
N GLU A 62 -0.29 4.86 8.03
CA GLU A 62 -1.21 3.78 7.64
C GLU A 62 -2.66 4.13 8.00
N GLY A 63 -2.90 4.61 9.22
CA GLY A 63 -4.23 5.04 9.66
C GLY A 63 -4.78 6.21 8.83
N ALA A 64 -3.94 7.18 8.49
CA ALA A 64 -4.36 8.30 7.64
C ALA A 64 -4.71 7.86 6.21
N LEU A 65 -3.93 6.96 5.62
CA LEU A 65 -4.22 6.42 4.28
C LEU A 65 -5.50 5.57 4.28
N ALA A 66 -5.69 4.72 5.30
CA ALA A 66 -6.91 3.93 5.47
C ALA A 66 -8.15 4.83 5.65
N TYR A 67 -8.02 5.92 6.42
CA TYR A 67 -9.06 6.92 6.58
C TYR A 67 -9.44 7.57 5.24
N VAL A 68 -8.46 7.94 4.42
CA VAL A 68 -8.70 8.50 3.08
C VAL A 68 -9.45 7.50 2.18
N CYS A 69 -9.09 6.21 2.20
CA CYS A 69 -9.84 5.19 1.46
C CYS A 69 -11.31 5.13 1.90
N ASN A 70 -11.55 5.21 3.22
CA ASN A 70 -12.90 5.22 3.79
C ASN A 70 -13.69 6.47 3.38
N GLU A 71 -13.08 7.67 3.43
CA GLU A 71 -13.73 8.91 2.94
C GLU A 71 -14.09 8.83 1.45
N GLN A 72 -13.23 8.21 0.65
CA GLN A 72 -13.44 7.95 -0.78
C GLN A 72 -14.41 6.78 -1.06
N LYS A 73 -14.91 6.11 -0.01
CA LYS A 73 -15.86 4.99 -0.09
C LYS A 73 -15.35 3.81 -0.92
N VAL A 74 -14.03 3.58 -0.92
CA VAL A 74 -13.42 2.39 -1.53
C VAL A 74 -13.95 1.16 -0.79
N GLN A 75 -14.51 0.20 -1.52
CA GLN A 75 -15.20 -0.95 -0.91
C GLN A 75 -14.20 -1.98 -0.37
N ASN A 76 -13.13 -2.23 -1.11
CA ASN A 76 -12.17 -3.27 -0.79
C ASN A 76 -10.81 -2.66 -0.43
N VAL A 77 -10.55 -2.47 0.86
CA VAL A 77 -9.29 -1.92 1.35
C VAL A 77 -8.56 -2.97 2.17
N ALA A 78 -7.32 -3.28 1.78
CA ALA A 78 -6.46 -4.20 2.51
C ALA A 78 -5.12 -3.54 2.87
N LEU A 79 -4.58 -3.88 4.04
CA LEU A 79 -3.20 -3.60 4.41
C LEU A 79 -2.44 -4.93 4.46
N CYS A 80 -1.38 -5.06 3.67
CA CYS A 80 -0.66 -6.33 3.54
C CYS A 80 0.85 -6.13 3.62
N THR A 81 1.49 -6.94 4.46
CA THR A 81 2.94 -7.21 4.46
C THR A 81 3.33 -8.08 3.26
N GLY A 82 4.64 -8.24 3.00
CA GLY A 82 5.08 -8.90 1.75
C GLY A 82 4.88 -10.39 1.85
N ARG A 83 4.97 -10.87 3.08
CA ARG A 83 4.58 -12.20 3.45
C ARG A 83 3.09 -12.44 3.21
N GLU A 84 2.21 -11.54 3.63
CA GLU A 84 0.76 -11.67 3.41
C GLU A 84 0.42 -11.65 1.92
N VAL A 85 1.03 -10.75 1.13
CA VAL A 85 0.88 -10.75 -0.34
C VAL A 85 1.25 -12.12 -0.94
N GLY A 86 2.37 -12.72 -0.51
CA GLY A 86 2.74 -14.07 -0.96
C GLY A 86 1.70 -15.12 -0.59
N ILE A 87 1.20 -15.10 0.66
CA ILE A 87 0.19 -16.03 1.15
C ILE A 87 -1.12 -15.92 0.34
N GLU A 88 -1.62 -14.71 0.12
CA GLU A 88 -2.85 -14.49 -0.65
C GLU A 88 -2.71 -14.94 -2.11
N LEU A 89 -1.52 -14.81 -2.69
CA LEU A 89 -1.23 -15.28 -4.04
C LEU A 89 -0.85 -16.78 -4.10
N GLY A 90 -0.85 -17.50 -2.98
CA GLY A 90 -0.49 -18.93 -2.93
C GLY A 90 0.98 -19.21 -3.28
N MET A 91 1.88 -18.25 -3.06
CA MET A 91 3.30 -18.33 -3.46
C MET A 91 4.25 -17.77 -2.39
N SER A 92 5.56 -17.88 -2.61
CA SER A 92 6.52 -17.24 -1.71
C SER A 92 6.53 -15.71 -1.90
N LYS A 93 6.99 -14.96 -0.90
CA LYS A 93 7.19 -13.51 -1.01
C LYS A 93 8.07 -13.15 -2.21
N ALA A 94 9.13 -13.93 -2.45
CA ALA A 94 10.07 -13.67 -3.53
C ALA A 94 9.40 -13.88 -4.90
N ASP A 95 8.59 -14.92 -5.05
CA ASP A 95 7.86 -15.19 -6.28
C ASP A 95 6.80 -14.12 -6.54
N ALA A 96 6.08 -13.67 -5.50
CA ALA A 96 5.13 -12.56 -5.60
C ALA A 96 5.81 -11.27 -6.06
N GLN A 97 6.98 -10.98 -5.52
CA GLN A 97 7.77 -9.81 -5.94
C GLN A 97 8.24 -9.94 -7.40
N ALA A 98 8.70 -11.12 -7.83
CA ALA A 98 9.08 -11.37 -9.22
C ALA A 98 7.88 -11.24 -10.18
N CYS A 99 6.68 -11.65 -9.77
CA CYS A 99 5.45 -11.39 -10.51
C CYS A 99 5.16 -9.89 -10.63
N GLY A 100 5.29 -9.14 -9.54
CA GLY A 100 5.17 -7.68 -9.55
C GLY A 100 6.19 -7.00 -10.48
N GLU A 101 7.44 -7.46 -10.48
CA GLU A 101 8.51 -6.95 -11.35
C GLU A 101 8.22 -7.14 -12.84
N ARG A 102 7.57 -8.24 -13.20
CA ARG A 102 7.12 -8.47 -14.60
C ARG A 102 6.00 -7.51 -15.03
N LEU A 103 5.20 -7.02 -14.10
CA LEU A 103 4.09 -6.08 -14.37
C LEU A 103 4.55 -4.63 -14.34
N ASP A 104 5.30 -4.25 -13.32
CA ASP A 104 5.85 -2.92 -13.14
C ASP A 104 7.23 -3.04 -12.47
N ALA A 105 8.27 -3.07 -13.31
CA ALA A 105 9.66 -3.12 -12.85
C ALA A 105 10.06 -1.89 -12.02
N LYS A 106 9.33 -0.77 -12.13
CA LYS A 106 9.62 0.46 -11.37
C LYS A 106 9.04 0.39 -9.96
N HIS A 107 7.91 -0.30 -9.76
CA HIS A 107 7.28 -0.44 -8.45
C HIS A 107 6.80 -1.89 -8.19
N PRO A 108 7.73 -2.87 -8.17
CA PRO A 108 7.39 -4.29 -8.14
C PRO A 108 6.57 -4.69 -6.90
N GLU A 109 6.83 -4.09 -5.75
CA GLU A 109 6.09 -4.40 -4.52
C GLU A 109 4.65 -3.87 -4.52
N ALA A 110 4.43 -2.70 -5.13
CA ALA A 110 3.09 -2.13 -5.25
C ALA A 110 2.28 -2.89 -6.31
N ALA A 111 2.92 -3.30 -7.42
CA ALA A 111 2.29 -4.10 -8.44
C ALA A 111 1.88 -5.49 -7.93
N SER A 112 2.74 -6.18 -7.17
CA SER A 112 2.40 -7.50 -6.61
C SER A 112 1.24 -7.43 -5.61
N ALA A 113 1.19 -6.38 -4.77
CA ALA A 113 0.04 -6.10 -3.91
C ALA A 113 -1.24 -5.84 -4.72
N GLY A 114 -1.15 -5.13 -5.85
CA GLY A 114 -2.30 -4.88 -6.72
C GLY A 114 -2.95 -6.15 -7.25
N ILE A 115 -2.17 -7.21 -7.51
CA ILE A 115 -2.67 -8.51 -7.97
C ILE A 115 -3.62 -9.13 -6.94
N VAL A 116 -3.34 -8.98 -5.64
CA VAL A 116 -4.16 -9.55 -4.55
C VAL A 116 -5.60 -9.02 -4.60
N ALA A 117 -5.79 -7.79 -5.08
CA ALA A 117 -7.10 -7.16 -5.17
C ALA A 117 -7.88 -7.56 -6.43
N LEU A 118 -7.27 -8.27 -7.37
CA LEU A 118 -7.96 -8.75 -8.56
C LEU A 118 -8.90 -9.90 -8.19
N PRO A 119 -10.13 -9.93 -8.71
CA PRO A 119 -11.00 -11.08 -8.54
C PRO A 119 -10.33 -12.30 -9.19
N SER A 120 -10.22 -13.39 -8.44
CA SER A 120 -9.84 -14.68 -8.99
C SER A 120 -10.85 -15.04 -10.09
N GLU A 121 -10.37 -15.31 -11.31
CA GLU A 121 -11.26 -15.77 -12.39
C GLU A 121 -12.09 -16.96 -11.86
N SER A 122 -13.41 -16.80 -11.90
CA SER A 122 -14.39 -17.80 -11.46
C SER A 122 -14.67 -18.79 -12.58
#